data_AF-A0A417YDZ7-F1
#
_entry.id   AF-A0A417YDZ7-F1
#
_cell.length_a   1.000
_cell.length_b   1.000
_cell.length_c   1.000
_cell.angle_alpha   90.00
_cell.angle_beta   90.00
_cell.angle_gamma   90.00
#
_symmetry.space_group_name_H-M   'P 1'
#
loop_
_entity.id
_entity.type
_entity.pdbx_description
1 polymer ?
#
loop_
_entity_poly.entity_id
_entity_poly.type
_entity_poly.pdbx_seq_one_letter_code
_entity_poly.pdbx_strand_id
1 'polypeptide(L)'
;MKSFIIILGISSVMFLISCSSSETTTEESNAQDANKEAQETAADKEQLRAHADLIVDALDNKDFEQLSTFVHPEKGIRFTPYAFIEEEEQPIFEAEQVRGFPNDSEVYEWGTEDGTGDAIRLTPNAYYHDYLYIRDFTESTEILVNDIDPRGNMRMNVGEVYPEARFVSYYVPGTDEEMDWANLILAFEEVNDDWYLVGIIVDRWTT
;
A
#
# COMPACT_ATOMS: atom_id res chain seq x y z
N MET A 1 -0.06 47.43 73.43
CA MET A 1 -1.29 47.00 74.13
C MET A 1 -1.55 45.55 73.79
N LYS A 2 -1.56 44.71 74.83
CA LYS A 2 -2.17 43.37 74.95
C LYS A 2 -1.69 42.26 73.99
N SER A 3 -0.61 41.62 74.42
CA SER A 3 -0.43 40.16 74.37
C SER A 3 -1.54 39.44 75.16
N PHE A 4 -1.90 38.22 74.79
CA PHE A 4 -1.98 37.06 75.71
C PHE A 4 -2.13 35.73 74.93
N ILE A 5 -1.24 34.80 75.27
CA ILE A 5 -1.14 33.37 74.91
C ILE A 5 -1.92 32.54 75.95
N ILE A 6 -2.34 31.30 75.61
CA ILE A 6 -2.46 30.03 76.41
C ILE A 6 -3.43 29.11 75.59
N ILE A 7 -3.01 28.07 74.83
CA ILE A 7 -2.44 26.72 75.09
C ILE A 7 -3.29 25.79 75.98
N LEU A 8 -3.73 24.65 75.43
CA LEU A 8 -3.96 23.28 75.99
C LEU A 8 -5.18 22.64 75.27
N GLY A 9 -5.18 21.40 74.74
CA GLY A 9 -4.22 20.31 74.74
C GLY A 9 -4.80 19.10 73.97
N ILE A 10 -3.91 18.42 73.24
CA ILE A 10 -3.76 16.97 72.99
C ILE A 10 -5.02 16.08 73.15
N SER A 11 -5.46 15.46 72.05
CA SER A 11 -5.84 14.04 72.08
C SER A 11 -5.35 13.34 70.82
N SER A 12 -4.47 12.37 71.07
CA SER A 12 -3.89 11.42 70.15
C SER A 12 -4.96 10.46 69.63
N VAL A 13 -5.10 10.35 68.32
CA VAL A 13 -5.52 9.10 67.67
C VAL A 13 -4.65 8.88 66.44
N MET A 14 -3.62 8.06 66.62
CA MET A 14 -3.00 7.29 65.54
C MET A 14 -4.08 6.41 64.91
N PHE A 15 -4.35 6.60 63.62
CA PHE A 15 -4.97 5.57 62.79
C PHE A 15 -3.98 5.25 61.67
N LEU A 16 -3.13 4.25 61.94
CA LEU A 16 -2.42 3.52 60.90
C LEU A 16 -3.42 2.52 60.32
N ILE A 17 -4.01 2.84 59.18
CA ILE A 17 -4.47 1.82 58.25
C ILE A 17 -3.46 1.80 57.11
N SER A 18 -2.56 0.83 57.24
CA SER A 18 -1.86 0.22 56.13
C SER A 18 -2.89 -0.43 55.21
N CYS A 19 -2.94 -0.01 53.94
CA CYS A 19 -3.37 -0.86 52.84
C CYS A 19 -2.38 -0.66 51.70
N SER A 20 -1.49 -1.64 51.59
CA SER A 20 -0.62 -1.90 50.45
C SER A 20 -1.31 -2.92 49.56
N SER A 21 -1.57 -2.57 48.31
CA SER A 21 -1.79 -3.43 47.12
C SER A 21 -2.20 -2.50 45.97
N SER A 22 -1.24 -2.10 45.13
CA SER A 22 -0.97 -2.70 43.82
C SER A 22 -2.02 -2.32 42.77
N GLU A 23 -1.59 -1.41 41.88
CA GLU A 23 -1.84 -1.42 40.43
C GLU A 23 -3.27 -1.72 39.96
N THR A 24 -4.02 -0.65 39.68
CA THR A 24 -5.11 -0.70 38.70
C THR A 24 -5.15 0.67 38.01
N THR A 25 -4.17 0.93 37.15
CA THR A 25 -4.21 2.06 36.20
C THR A 25 -3.49 1.74 34.88
N THR A 26 -3.09 0.48 34.66
CA THR A 26 -2.28 0.08 33.51
C THR A 26 -3.09 -0.66 32.42
N GLU A 27 -4.32 -1.12 32.72
CA GLU A 27 -5.14 -1.85 31.74
C GLU A 27 -5.99 -0.93 30.85
N GLU A 28 -6.47 0.22 31.35
CA GLU A 28 -7.33 1.13 30.56
C GLU A 28 -6.54 1.97 29.55
N SER A 29 -5.32 2.44 29.86
CA SER A 29 -4.52 3.21 28.89
C SER A 29 -3.99 2.32 27.76
N ASN A 30 -3.57 1.09 28.08
CA ASN A 30 -3.02 0.16 27.10
C ASN A 30 -4.12 -0.38 26.17
N ALA A 31 -5.36 -0.51 26.66
CA ALA A 31 -6.52 -0.85 25.83
C ALA A 31 -6.99 0.32 24.95
N GLN A 32 -6.88 1.57 25.42
CA GLN A 32 -7.22 2.75 24.60
C GLN A 32 -6.19 3.01 23.51
N ASP A 33 -4.89 2.86 23.79
CA ASP A 33 -3.84 3.02 22.78
C ASP A 33 -3.89 1.88 21.74
N ALA A 34 -4.05 0.63 22.17
CA ALA A 34 -4.21 -0.49 21.25
C ALA A 34 -5.49 -0.41 20.40
N ASN A 35 -6.60 0.09 20.96
CA ASN A 35 -7.85 0.28 20.22
C ASN A 35 -7.76 1.47 19.25
N LYS A 36 -7.02 2.52 19.62
CA LYS A 36 -6.75 3.66 18.72
C LYS A 36 -5.84 3.22 17.56
N GLU A 37 -4.76 2.52 17.85
CA GLU A 37 -3.82 1.99 16.84
C GLU A 37 -4.49 0.96 15.92
N ALA A 38 -5.36 0.09 16.47
CA ALA A 38 -6.16 -0.85 15.67
C ALA A 38 -7.22 -0.15 14.79
N GLN A 39 -7.77 0.97 15.25
CA GLN A 39 -8.75 1.75 14.50
C GLN A 39 -8.11 2.64 13.43
N GLU A 40 -6.93 3.21 13.73
CA GLU A 40 -6.07 3.96 12.81
C GLU A 40 -5.59 3.04 11.68
N THR A 41 -5.05 1.87 12.00
CA THR A 41 -4.66 0.87 11.00
C THR A 41 -5.82 0.30 10.16
N ALA A 42 -7.05 0.28 10.68
CA ALA A 42 -8.24 -0.11 9.91
C ALA A 42 -8.67 1.00 8.94
N ALA A 43 -8.64 2.26 9.38
CA ALA A 43 -8.93 3.42 8.53
C ALA A 43 -7.90 3.57 7.41
N ASP A 44 -6.62 3.36 7.72
CA ASP A 44 -5.54 3.41 6.72
C ASP A 44 -5.72 2.34 5.64
N LYS A 45 -6.09 1.12 6.04
CA LYS A 45 -6.41 0.03 5.09
C LYS A 45 -7.60 0.37 4.21
N GLU A 46 -8.62 1.04 4.75
CA GLU A 46 -9.80 1.47 3.98
C GLU A 46 -9.44 2.58 2.98
N GLN A 47 -8.69 3.60 3.40
CA GLN A 47 -8.22 4.67 2.50
C GLN A 47 -7.31 4.13 1.41
N LEU A 48 -6.35 3.28 1.75
CA LEU A 48 -5.45 2.61 0.81
C LEU A 48 -6.25 1.79 -0.21
N ARG A 49 -7.22 0.99 0.26
CA ARG A 49 -8.13 0.20 -0.59
C ARG A 49 -8.93 1.10 -1.53
N ALA A 50 -9.45 2.23 -1.05
CA ALA A 50 -10.21 3.17 -1.87
C ALA A 50 -9.36 3.85 -2.95
N HIS A 51 -8.10 4.20 -2.65
CA HIS A 51 -7.15 4.72 -3.64
C HIS A 51 -6.87 3.67 -4.71
N ALA A 52 -6.64 2.43 -4.28
CA ALA A 52 -6.44 1.32 -5.19
C ALA A 52 -7.66 1.08 -6.10
N ASP A 53 -8.89 1.25 -5.62
CA ASP A 53 -10.11 1.12 -6.45
C ASP A 53 -10.14 2.16 -7.56
N LEU A 54 -9.90 3.42 -7.19
CA LEU A 54 -9.86 4.52 -8.15
C LEU A 54 -8.78 4.32 -9.22
N ILE A 55 -7.65 3.70 -8.86
CA ILE A 55 -6.59 3.34 -9.81
C ILE A 55 -7.05 2.23 -10.75
N VAL A 56 -7.71 1.18 -10.24
CA VAL A 56 -8.23 0.09 -11.09
C VAL A 56 -9.29 0.62 -12.07
N ASP A 57 -10.21 1.46 -11.60
CA ASP A 57 -11.19 2.13 -12.45
C ASP A 57 -10.53 3.04 -13.49
N ALA A 58 -9.49 3.78 -13.09
CA ALA A 58 -8.73 4.62 -14.02
C ALA A 58 -8.02 3.78 -15.09
N LEU A 59 -7.46 2.62 -14.72
CA LEU A 59 -6.85 1.70 -15.68
C LEU A 59 -7.92 1.16 -16.65
N ASP A 60 -9.05 0.65 -16.16
CA ASP A 60 -10.16 0.17 -17.00
C ASP A 60 -10.61 1.20 -18.06
N ASN A 61 -10.75 2.45 -17.62
CA ASN A 61 -11.22 3.54 -18.46
C ASN A 61 -10.11 4.21 -19.29
N LYS A 62 -8.86 3.73 -19.20
CA LYS A 62 -7.66 4.39 -19.75
C LYS A 62 -7.52 5.86 -19.32
N ASP A 63 -7.98 6.19 -18.12
CA ASP A 63 -7.92 7.52 -17.55
C ASP A 63 -6.56 7.78 -16.88
N PHE A 64 -5.55 7.98 -17.72
CA PHE A 64 -4.19 8.32 -17.27
C PHE A 64 -4.12 9.70 -16.60
N GLU A 65 -5.10 10.57 -16.83
CA GLU A 65 -5.22 11.83 -16.10
C GLU A 65 -5.58 11.56 -14.64
N GLN A 66 -6.56 10.69 -14.37
CA GLN A 66 -6.88 10.24 -13.01
C GLN A 66 -5.74 9.43 -12.39
N LEU A 67 -5.11 8.50 -13.13
CA LEU A 67 -3.96 7.75 -12.62
C LEU A 67 -2.82 8.66 -12.15
N SER A 68 -2.55 9.73 -12.92
CA SER A 68 -1.46 10.66 -12.62
C SER A 68 -1.58 11.35 -11.26
N THR A 69 -2.80 11.46 -10.69
CA THR A 69 -3.00 12.10 -9.40
C THR A 69 -2.51 11.26 -8.23
N PHE A 70 -2.33 9.96 -8.44
CA PHE A 70 -1.84 9.02 -7.43
C PHE A 70 -0.32 8.82 -7.50
N VAL A 71 0.36 9.35 -8.51
CA VAL A 71 1.81 9.15 -8.68
C VAL A 71 2.57 9.84 -7.55
N HIS A 72 3.50 9.11 -6.93
CA HIS A 72 4.33 9.66 -5.86
C HIS A 72 5.12 10.88 -6.35
N PRO A 73 5.02 12.05 -5.69
CA PRO A 73 5.52 13.31 -6.21
C PRO A 73 7.06 13.36 -6.37
N GLU A 74 7.81 12.65 -5.52
CA GLU A 74 9.27 12.58 -5.60
C GLU A 74 9.82 11.31 -6.25
N LYS A 75 9.12 10.17 -6.12
CA LYS A 75 9.60 8.86 -6.55
C LYS A 75 9.07 8.44 -7.92
N GLY A 76 7.99 9.03 -8.41
CA GLY A 76 7.29 8.56 -9.61
C GLY A 76 6.68 7.17 -9.41
N ILE A 77 6.27 6.54 -10.52
CA ILE A 77 5.81 5.15 -10.54
C ILE A 77 6.66 4.30 -11.48
N ARG A 78 7.04 3.11 -11.03
CA ARG A 78 7.62 2.06 -11.87
C ARG A 78 6.52 1.15 -12.41
N PHE A 79 6.61 0.77 -13.68
CA PHE A 79 5.76 -0.26 -14.27
C PHE A 79 6.57 -1.54 -14.48
N THR A 80 6.04 -2.66 -13.98
CA THR A 80 6.72 -3.95 -14.01
C THR A 80 5.80 -4.99 -14.68
N PRO A 81 6.21 -5.55 -15.83
CA PRO A 81 5.36 -6.44 -16.64
C PRO A 81 5.10 -7.83 -16.03
N TYR A 82 5.89 -8.23 -15.02
CA TYR A 82 5.83 -9.54 -14.36
C TYR A 82 6.03 -9.43 -12.84
N ALA A 83 5.99 -10.55 -12.11
CA ALA A 83 6.16 -10.58 -10.65
C ALA A 83 7.55 -10.14 -10.15
N PHE A 84 8.60 -10.26 -10.97
CA PHE A 84 9.96 -9.87 -10.63
C PHE A 84 10.27 -8.45 -11.14
N ILE A 85 10.69 -7.58 -10.23
CA ILE A 85 11.05 -6.20 -10.52
C ILE A 85 12.54 -6.12 -10.84
N GLU A 86 12.84 -5.61 -12.04
CA GLU A 86 14.19 -5.37 -12.56
C GLU A 86 14.50 -3.87 -12.44
N GLU A 87 14.93 -3.44 -11.25
CA GLU A 87 15.02 -2.01 -10.90
C GLU A 87 15.92 -1.18 -11.83
N GLU A 88 16.96 -1.79 -12.40
CA GLU A 88 17.92 -1.11 -13.29
C GLU A 88 17.41 -1.01 -14.74
N GLU A 89 16.46 -1.86 -15.14
CA GLU A 89 15.96 -1.96 -16.52
C GLU A 89 14.60 -1.28 -16.71
N GLN A 90 13.82 -1.17 -15.63
CA GLN A 90 12.42 -0.71 -15.69
C GLN A 90 12.31 0.79 -15.42
N PRO A 91 11.71 1.57 -16.34
CA PRO A 91 11.61 3.01 -16.23
C PRO A 91 10.64 3.43 -15.12
N ILE A 92 10.93 4.60 -14.57
CA ILE A 92 10.09 5.30 -13.59
C ILE A 92 9.56 6.56 -14.27
N PHE A 93 8.27 6.84 -14.08
CA PHE A 93 7.59 7.98 -14.69
C PHE A 93 7.00 8.91 -13.62
N GLU A 94 7.19 10.20 -13.81
CA GLU A 94 6.57 11.25 -13.00
C GLU A 94 5.10 11.47 -13.42
N ALA A 95 4.33 12.13 -12.56
CA ALA A 95 2.90 12.37 -12.75
C ALA A 95 2.56 12.97 -14.13
N GLU A 96 3.33 13.96 -14.57
CA GLU A 96 3.07 14.62 -15.85
C GLU A 96 3.38 13.73 -17.06
N GLN A 97 4.38 12.84 -16.94
CA GLN A 97 4.67 11.85 -17.98
C GLN A 97 3.51 10.84 -18.08
N VAL A 98 3.06 10.32 -16.94
CA VAL A 98 1.91 9.39 -16.87
C VAL A 98 0.65 10.02 -17.47
N ARG A 99 0.34 11.28 -17.11
CA ARG A 99 -0.78 12.04 -17.70
C ARG A 99 -0.70 12.10 -19.23
N GLY A 100 0.52 12.18 -19.78
CA GLY A 100 0.78 12.27 -21.21
C GLY A 100 0.70 10.95 -21.99
N PHE A 101 0.69 9.80 -21.33
CA PHE A 101 0.75 8.47 -21.96
C PHE A 101 -0.22 8.23 -23.12
N PRO A 102 -1.49 8.72 -23.10
CA PRO A 102 -2.40 8.52 -24.22
C PRO A 102 -1.92 9.10 -25.55
N ASN A 103 -1.06 10.12 -25.51
CA ASN A 103 -0.54 10.81 -26.69
C ASN A 103 0.96 10.56 -26.91
N ASP A 104 1.57 9.72 -26.07
CA ASP A 104 2.99 9.43 -26.12
C ASP A 104 3.28 8.32 -27.14
N SER A 105 4.14 8.65 -28.10
CA SER A 105 4.60 7.73 -29.14
C SER A 105 6.06 7.33 -28.98
N GLU A 106 6.74 7.77 -27.92
CA GLU A 106 8.07 7.31 -27.56
C GLU A 106 8.04 5.82 -27.21
N VAL A 107 9.08 5.09 -27.62
CA VAL A 107 9.24 3.68 -27.30
C VAL A 107 10.16 3.56 -26.11
N TYR A 108 9.65 2.98 -25.03
CA TYR A 108 10.41 2.69 -23.81
C TYR A 108 10.74 1.21 -23.73
N GLU A 109 11.80 0.89 -23.00
CA GLU A 109 12.15 -0.47 -22.62
C GLU A 109 11.51 -0.75 -21.26
N TRP A 110 10.60 -1.71 -21.16
CA TRP A 110 9.79 -1.96 -19.97
C TRP A 110 10.27 -3.16 -19.13
N GLY A 111 11.45 -3.71 -19.48
CA GLY A 111 12.00 -4.94 -18.93
C GLY A 111 12.14 -6.02 -20.00
N THR A 112 12.21 -7.28 -19.58
CA THR A 112 12.54 -8.41 -20.44
C THR A 112 11.40 -9.44 -20.48
N GLU A 113 11.06 -9.94 -21.66
CA GLU A 113 10.01 -10.95 -21.88
C GLU A 113 10.41 -12.30 -21.26
N ASP A 114 9.50 -12.87 -20.47
CA ASP A 114 9.70 -14.20 -19.88
C ASP A 114 9.82 -15.28 -20.97
N GLY A 115 10.71 -16.25 -20.75
CA GLY A 115 10.99 -17.34 -21.68
C GLY A 115 11.91 -16.98 -22.87
N THR A 116 11.68 -15.86 -23.57
CA THR A 116 12.53 -15.48 -24.73
C THR A 116 13.78 -14.70 -24.32
N GLY A 117 13.68 -13.87 -23.29
CA GLY A 117 14.74 -12.95 -22.90
C GLY A 117 14.87 -11.71 -23.80
N ASP A 118 13.90 -11.46 -24.68
CA ASP A 118 13.88 -10.27 -25.53
C ASP A 118 13.39 -9.04 -24.73
N ALA A 119 13.99 -7.88 -24.98
CA ALA A 119 13.56 -6.65 -24.30
C ALA A 119 12.18 -6.18 -24.80
N ILE A 120 11.31 -5.82 -23.87
CA ILE A 120 9.96 -5.33 -24.12
C ILE A 120 10.05 -3.85 -24.52
N ARG A 121 10.04 -3.56 -25.82
CA ARG A 121 10.15 -2.20 -26.37
C ARG A 121 8.84 -1.72 -26.96
N LEU A 122 8.09 -0.92 -26.19
CA LEU A 122 6.73 -0.51 -26.53
C LEU A 122 6.47 0.97 -26.22
N THR A 123 5.50 1.55 -26.92
CA THR A 123 4.89 2.82 -26.49
C THR A 123 4.01 2.58 -25.26
N PRO A 124 3.70 3.61 -24.45
CA PRO A 124 2.82 3.44 -23.29
C PRO A 124 1.45 2.85 -23.65
N ASN A 125 0.89 3.20 -24.81
CA ASN A 125 -0.39 2.64 -25.27
C ASN A 125 -0.30 1.14 -25.61
N ALA A 126 0.79 0.70 -26.24
CA ALA A 126 0.98 -0.72 -26.53
C ALA A 126 1.27 -1.51 -25.25
N TYR A 127 2.12 -0.97 -24.36
CA TYR A 127 2.37 -1.58 -23.05
C TYR A 127 1.09 -1.70 -22.21
N TYR A 128 0.22 -0.68 -22.26
CA TYR A 128 -1.08 -0.73 -21.60
C TYR A 128 -1.87 -1.98 -22.00
N HIS A 129 -1.91 -2.27 -23.30
CA HIS A 129 -2.69 -3.37 -23.85
C HIS A 129 -2.04 -4.73 -23.62
N ASP A 130 -0.72 -4.82 -23.74
CA ASP A 130 -0.02 -6.10 -23.81
C ASP A 130 0.43 -6.60 -22.42
N TYR A 131 0.66 -5.69 -21.47
CA TYR A 131 1.24 -6.02 -20.15
C TYR A 131 0.51 -5.41 -18.94
N LEU A 132 -0.07 -4.21 -19.05
CA LEU A 132 -0.67 -3.55 -17.89
C LEU A 132 -2.12 -3.97 -17.63
N TYR A 133 -3.00 -3.82 -18.62
CA TYR A 133 -4.44 -4.07 -18.50
C TYR A 133 -4.83 -5.31 -19.32
N ILE A 134 -4.26 -6.44 -18.95
CA ILE A 134 -4.40 -7.72 -19.65
C ILE A 134 -5.69 -8.47 -19.30
N ARG A 135 -6.33 -8.08 -18.20
CA ARG A 135 -7.61 -8.60 -17.70
C ARG A 135 -8.42 -7.46 -17.11
N ASP A 136 -9.73 -7.66 -17.01
CA ASP A 136 -10.62 -6.74 -16.31
C ASP A 136 -10.43 -6.91 -14.79
N PHE A 137 -9.58 -6.07 -14.21
CA PHE A 137 -9.30 -6.09 -12.77
C PHE A 137 -10.47 -5.56 -11.91
N THR A 138 -11.51 -4.95 -12.52
CA THR A 138 -12.73 -4.58 -11.79
C THR A 138 -13.55 -5.81 -11.41
N GLU A 139 -13.38 -6.91 -12.16
CA GLU A 139 -14.04 -8.21 -11.95
C GLU A 139 -13.19 -9.18 -11.09
N SER A 140 -12.29 -8.65 -10.26
CA SER A 140 -11.40 -9.45 -9.41
C SER A 140 -12.18 -10.32 -8.41
N THR A 141 -11.83 -11.60 -8.33
CA THR A 141 -12.47 -12.53 -7.38
C THR A 141 -11.85 -12.49 -6.00
N GLU A 142 -10.63 -11.97 -5.90
CA GLU A 142 -9.91 -11.79 -4.64
C GLU A 142 -9.16 -10.46 -4.66
N ILE A 143 -9.24 -9.74 -3.53
CA ILE A 143 -8.51 -8.51 -3.30
C ILE A 143 -7.82 -8.62 -1.95
N LEU A 144 -6.50 -8.45 -1.94
CA LEU A 144 -5.69 -8.50 -0.73
C LEU A 144 -5.16 -7.11 -0.39
N VAL A 145 -5.18 -6.74 0.90
CA VAL A 145 -4.69 -5.46 1.40
C VAL A 145 -3.62 -5.71 2.46
N ASN A 146 -2.41 -5.22 2.22
CA ASN A 146 -1.20 -5.47 3.01
C ASN A 146 -0.89 -6.96 3.18
N ASP A 147 -1.28 -7.73 2.19
CA ASP A 147 -0.93 -9.13 2.01
C ASP A 147 -0.71 -9.36 0.52
N ILE A 148 0.19 -10.26 0.21
CA ILE A 148 0.55 -10.60 -1.17
C ILE A 148 0.63 -12.12 -1.23
N ASP A 149 -0.12 -12.70 -2.16
CA ASP A 149 -0.08 -14.13 -2.48
C ASP A 149 0.67 -14.31 -3.80
N PRO A 150 1.96 -14.72 -3.77
CA PRO A 150 2.74 -14.93 -4.97
C PRO A 150 2.16 -16.08 -5.79
N ARG A 151 1.91 -15.84 -7.07
CA ARG A 151 1.35 -16.85 -7.98
C ARG A 151 2.36 -17.18 -9.08
N GLY A 152 2.11 -18.31 -9.73
CA GLY A 152 2.99 -18.78 -10.80
C GLY A 152 4.37 -19.22 -10.32
N ASN A 153 5.31 -19.23 -11.26
CA ASN A 153 6.67 -19.75 -11.05
C ASN A 153 7.72 -18.64 -10.91
N MET A 154 7.39 -17.41 -11.27
CA MET A 154 8.31 -16.30 -11.19
C MET A 154 8.48 -15.88 -9.73
N ARG A 155 9.74 -15.65 -9.32
CA ARG A 155 10.02 -15.14 -7.98
C ARG A 155 9.47 -13.73 -7.85
N MET A 156 8.70 -13.48 -6.80
CA MET A 156 8.24 -12.14 -6.45
C MET A 156 9.21 -11.47 -5.46
N ASN A 157 9.62 -10.23 -5.74
CA ASN A 157 10.54 -9.45 -4.90
C ASN A 157 9.98 -8.08 -4.48
N VAL A 158 8.67 -7.86 -4.60
CA VAL A 158 8.04 -6.56 -4.36
C VAL A 158 8.31 -6.00 -2.96
N GLY A 159 8.37 -6.84 -1.92
CA GLY A 159 8.72 -6.40 -0.56
C GLY A 159 10.21 -6.14 -0.34
N GLU A 160 11.08 -6.66 -1.22
CA GLU A 160 12.52 -6.34 -1.19
C GLU A 160 12.77 -4.98 -1.85
N VAL A 161 12.06 -4.68 -2.95
CA VAL A 161 12.18 -3.42 -3.68
C VAL A 161 11.46 -2.26 -2.98
N TYR A 162 10.30 -2.53 -2.39
CA TYR A 162 9.50 -1.51 -1.68
C TYR A 162 9.30 -1.89 -0.20
N PRO A 163 10.36 -1.82 0.63
CA PRO A 163 10.29 -2.28 2.04
C PRO A 163 9.35 -1.44 2.91
N GLU A 164 9.14 -0.18 2.56
CA GLU A 164 8.27 0.75 3.30
C GLU A 164 6.83 0.77 2.76
N ALA A 165 6.59 0.12 1.62
CA ALA A 165 5.30 0.21 0.96
C ALA A 165 4.20 -0.61 1.65
N ARG A 166 2.98 -0.25 1.28
CA ARG A 166 1.75 -1.00 1.50
C ARG A 166 1.20 -1.45 0.17
N PHE A 167 0.52 -2.59 0.15
CA PHE A 167 0.16 -3.27 -1.10
C PHE A 167 -1.34 -3.50 -1.17
N VAL A 168 -1.90 -3.32 -2.36
CA VAL A 168 -3.24 -3.83 -2.70
C VAL A 168 -3.10 -4.66 -3.96
N SER A 169 -3.61 -5.90 -3.94
CA SER A 169 -3.58 -6.77 -5.11
C SER A 169 -4.96 -7.23 -5.55
N TYR A 170 -5.13 -7.42 -6.85
CA TYR A 170 -6.39 -7.71 -7.54
C TYR A 170 -6.21 -8.92 -8.43
N TYR A 171 -6.75 -10.06 -7.99
CA TYR A 171 -6.61 -11.32 -8.68
C TYR A 171 -7.85 -11.62 -9.53
N VAL A 172 -7.60 -11.85 -10.83
CA VAL A 172 -8.57 -12.33 -11.81
C VAL A 172 -8.18 -13.76 -12.20
N PRO A 173 -9.04 -14.76 -11.98
CA PRO A 173 -8.73 -16.14 -12.32
C PRO A 173 -8.67 -16.34 -13.83
N GLY A 174 -7.89 -17.34 -14.24
CA GLY A 174 -7.86 -17.80 -15.63
C GLY A 174 -9.20 -18.38 -16.05
N THR A 175 -9.39 -18.54 -17.35
CA THR A 175 -10.56 -19.21 -17.91
C THR A 175 -10.46 -20.73 -17.79
N ASP A 176 -11.57 -21.45 -17.95
CA ASP A 176 -11.54 -22.92 -17.90
C ASP A 176 -10.70 -23.54 -19.05
N GLU A 177 -10.50 -22.80 -20.13
CA GLU A 177 -9.80 -23.23 -21.33
C GLU A 177 -8.32 -22.83 -21.34
N GLU A 178 -7.95 -21.76 -20.64
CA GLU A 178 -6.61 -21.17 -20.64
C GLU A 178 -6.14 -20.87 -19.21
N MET A 179 -4.85 -21.09 -18.92
CA MET A 179 -4.26 -20.74 -17.62
C MET A 179 -3.97 -19.24 -17.51
N ASP A 180 -4.77 -18.37 -18.11
CA ASP A 180 -4.50 -16.94 -18.36
C ASP A 180 -4.80 -16.00 -17.18
N TRP A 181 -4.61 -16.47 -15.94
CA TRP A 181 -4.84 -15.66 -14.75
C TRP A 181 -3.90 -14.45 -14.68
N ALA A 182 -4.36 -13.40 -13.99
CA ALA A 182 -3.57 -12.18 -13.74
C ALA A 182 -3.82 -11.65 -12.33
N ASN A 183 -2.80 -11.02 -11.76
CA ASN A 183 -2.81 -10.38 -10.46
C ASN A 183 -2.13 -9.01 -10.57
N LEU A 184 -2.93 -7.94 -10.49
CA LEU A 184 -2.42 -6.58 -10.47
C LEU A 184 -2.05 -6.22 -9.03
N ILE A 185 -0.79 -5.87 -8.78
CA ILE A 185 -0.27 -5.47 -7.47
C ILE A 185 0.11 -3.99 -7.54
N LEU A 186 -0.50 -3.20 -6.66
CA LEU A 186 -0.26 -1.77 -6.51
C LEU A 186 0.54 -1.54 -5.24
N ALA A 187 1.71 -0.90 -5.37
CA ALA A 187 2.60 -0.56 -4.27
C ALA A 187 2.46 0.93 -3.92
N PHE A 188 2.15 1.23 -2.67
CA PHE A 188 1.92 2.58 -2.17
C PHE A 188 2.88 2.95 -1.06
N GLU A 189 3.30 4.21 -1.06
CA GLU A 189 3.99 4.83 0.06
C GLU A 189 3.23 6.06 0.54
N GLU A 190 3.35 6.33 1.83
CA GLU A 190 2.62 7.41 2.51
C GLU A 190 3.41 8.72 2.46
N VAL A 191 2.73 9.82 2.11
CA VAL A 191 3.28 11.17 2.15
C VAL A 191 2.25 12.11 2.76
N ASN A 192 2.54 12.66 3.95
CA ASN A 192 1.66 13.55 4.70
C ASN A 192 0.25 12.99 4.91
N ASP A 193 0.15 11.77 5.47
CA ASP A 193 -1.11 11.08 5.79
C ASP A 193 -1.97 10.71 4.54
N ASP A 194 -1.35 10.59 3.36
CA ASP A 194 -2.02 10.16 2.12
C ASP A 194 -1.17 9.17 1.31
N TRP A 195 -1.83 8.33 0.51
CA TRP A 195 -1.21 7.20 -0.18
C TRP A 195 -0.90 7.51 -1.64
N TYR A 196 0.37 7.35 -2.01
CA TYR A 196 0.84 7.54 -3.37
C TYR A 196 1.43 6.27 -3.94
N LEU A 197 1.09 6.01 -5.20
CA LEU A 197 1.59 4.89 -5.98
C LEU A 197 3.09 5.09 -6.28
N VAL A 198 3.88 4.04 -6.03
CA VAL A 198 5.30 3.97 -6.40
C VAL A 198 5.60 2.82 -7.37
N GLY A 199 4.68 1.85 -7.49
CA GLY A 199 4.84 0.72 -8.40
C GLY A 199 3.51 0.11 -8.84
N ILE A 200 3.46 -0.30 -10.10
CA ILE A 200 2.43 -1.16 -10.67
C ILE A 200 3.09 -2.42 -11.20
N ILE A 201 2.70 -3.57 -10.66
CA ILE A 201 3.28 -4.86 -10.98
C ILE A 201 2.16 -5.78 -11.46
N VAL A 202 2.36 -6.45 -12.59
CA VAL A 202 1.39 -7.43 -13.12
C VAL A 202 1.99 -8.82 -12.99
N ASP A 203 1.62 -9.56 -11.96
CA ASP A 203 1.92 -10.99 -11.85
C ASP A 203 0.93 -11.76 -12.72
N ARG A 204 1.42 -12.58 -13.64
CA ARG A 204 0.61 -13.21 -14.68
C ARG A 204 1.12 -14.59 -14.99
N TRP A 205 0.23 -15.42 -15.52
CA TRP A 205 0.66 -16.66 -16.13
C TRP A 205 1.56 -16.41 -17.35
N THR A 206 2.68 -17.12 -17.38
CA THR A 206 3.60 -17.22 -18.50
C THR A 206 3.83 -18.71 -18.82
N THR A 207 4.17 -19.03 -20.07
CA THR A 207 4.34 -20.41 -20.57
C THR A 207 5.78 -20.73 -20.93
#